data_AF-A0A0G0YQT0-F1
#
_entry.id   AF-A0A0G0YQT0-F1
#
_cell.length_a   1.000
_cell.length_b   1.000
_cell.length_c   1.000
_cell.angle_alpha   90.00
_cell.angle_beta   90.00
_cell.angle_gamma   90.00
#
_symmetry.space_group_name_H-M   'P 1'
#
loop_
_entity.id
_entity.type
_entity.pdbx_description
1 polymer ?
#
loop_
_entity_poly.entity_id
_entity_poly.type
_entity_poly.pdbx_seq_one_letter_code
_entity_poly.pdbx_strand_id
1 'polypeptide(L)'
;MNDLRVMAALAGIFFGLWPLFMNRSGLTGNVSSAAFCVAAFIGVLPFAIKSGVASLATANWLMVAFAGLFGALGLLSFNGMLAGSSIQNVGNMFVLMTVVQIVVASVYQAMMNGHVSIDKIGGYVAAAMAAYLLLR
;
A
#
# COMPACT_ATOMS: atom_id res chain seq x y z
N MET A 1 11.50 -8.55 18.26
CA MET A 1 10.31 -9.07 17.54
C MET A 1 9.09 -8.18 17.66
N ASN A 2 8.86 -7.49 18.79
CA ASN A 2 7.71 -6.58 18.94
C ASN A 2 7.82 -5.32 18.07
N ASP A 3 9.03 -4.78 17.87
CA ASP A 3 9.22 -3.52 17.16
C ASP A 3 8.83 -3.58 15.68
N LEU A 4 9.17 -4.67 14.97
CA LEU A 4 8.80 -4.84 13.55
C LEU A 4 7.28 -4.95 13.35
N ARG A 5 6.58 -5.59 14.30
CA ARG A 5 5.11 -5.69 14.26
C ARG A 5 4.46 -4.33 14.51
N VAL A 6 5.00 -3.55 15.46
CA VAL A 6 4.56 -2.18 15.71
C VAL A 6 4.79 -1.31 14.48
N MET A 7 5.97 -1.38 13.84
CA MET A 7 6.25 -0.64 12.60
C MET A 7 5.29 -1.03 11.47
N ALA A 8 4.99 -2.33 11.31
CA ALA A 8 4.01 -2.79 10.31
C ALA A 8 2.60 -2.26 10.58
N ALA A 9 2.17 -2.25 11.85
CA ALA A 9 0.88 -1.68 12.24
C ALA A 9 0.82 -0.17 11.98
N LEU A 10 1.87 0.57 12.34
CA LEU A 10 1.98 2.00 12.08
C LEU A 10 1.96 2.29 10.57
N ALA A 11 2.69 1.51 9.77
CA ALA A 11 2.66 1.63 8.31
C ALA A 11 1.24 1.43 7.78
N GLY A 12 0.51 0.41 8.25
CA GLY A 12 -0.89 0.18 7.88
C GLY A 12 -1.79 1.36 8.24
N ILE A 13 -1.63 1.94 9.44
CA ILE A 13 -2.39 3.13 9.87
C ILE A 13 -2.09 4.32 8.95
N PHE A 14 -0.82 4.64 8.70
CA PHE A 14 -0.46 5.78 7.85
C PHE A 14 -0.89 5.56 6.39
N PHE A 15 -0.74 4.35 5.84
CA PHE A 15 -1.20 4.01 4.49
C PHE A 15 -2.73 3.97 4.35
N GLY A 16 -3.46 3.72 5.44
CA GLY A 16 -4.92 3.80 5.47
C GLY A 16 -5.45 5.23 5.68
N LEU A 17 -4.72 6.09 6.39
CA LEU A 17 -5.17 7.45 6.73
C LEU A 17 -4.84 8.49 5.66
N TRP A 18 -3.67 8.42 5.01
CA TRP A 18 -3.28 9.42 4.02
C TRP A 18 -4.32 9.67 2.90
N PRO A 19 -5.10 8.68 2.40
CA PRO A 19 -6.11 8.92 1.38
C PRO A 19 -7.22 9.85 1.86
N LEU A 20 -7.55 9.82 3.15
CA LEU A 20 -8.57 10.69 3.75
C LEU A 20 -8.12 12.15 3.72
N PHE A 21 -6.83 12.40 3.97
CA PHE A 21 -6.24 13.73 3.86
C PHE A 21 -6.14 14.17 2.39
N MET A 22 -5.74 13.26 1.50
CA MET A 22 -5.61 13.56 0.07
C MET A 22 -6.97 13.92 -0.56
N ASN A 23 -8.02 13.15 -0.24
CA ASN A 23 -9.38 13.44 -0.71
C ASN A 23 -9.91 14.80 -0.21
N ARG A 24 -9.45 15.26 0.96
CA ARG A 24 -9.80 16.56 1.53
C ARG A 24 -8.93 17.72 1.03
N SER A 25 -7.85 17.46 0.30
CA SER A 25 -6.94 18.52 -0.13
C SER A 25 -7.47 19.36 -1.30
N GLY A 26 -8.56 18.94 -1.94
CA GLY A 26 -9.12 19.58 -3.14
C GLY A 26 -8.31 19.34 -4.42
N LEU A 27 -7.25 18.52 -4.38
CA LEU A 27 -6.50 18.13 -5.58
C LEU A 27 -7.25 17.00 -6.30
N THR A 28 -7.27 17.04 -7.63
CA THR A 28 -8.00 16.07 -8.46
C THR A 28 -7.08 15.30 -9.40
N GLY A 29 -7.51 14.09 -9.77
CA GLY A 29 -6.86 13.25 -10.76
C GLY A 29 -5.37 13.04 -10.52
N ASN A 30 -4.58 13.08 -11.59
CA ASN A 30 -3.15 12.79 -11.56
C ASN A 30 -2.32 13.83 -10.78
N VAL A 31 -2.85 15.05 -10.58
CA VAL A 31 -2.16 16.11 -9.83
C VAL A 31 -2.02 15.70 -8.36
N SER A 32 -3.04 15.04 -7.79
CA SER A 32 -2.98 14.51 -6.43
C SER A 32 -1.87 13.47 -6.25
N SER A 33 -1.72 12.57 -7.23
CA SER A 33 -0.65 11.56 -7.27
C SER A 33 0.74 12.20 -7.28
N ALA A 34 0.95 13.21 -8.14
CA ALA A 34 2.22 13.91 -8.24
C ALA A 34 2.57 14.65 -6.94
N ALA A 35 1.60 15.38 -6.37
CA ALA A 35 1.79 16.10 -5.12
C ALA A 35 2.15 15.16 -3.96
N PHE A 36 1.45 14.01 -3.85
CA PHE A 36 1.76 12.99 -2.86
C PHE A 36 3.18 12.45 -3.02
N CYS A 37 3.60 12.10 -4.24
CA CYS A 37 4.96 11.59 -4.49
C CYS A 37 6.04 12.59 -4.08
N VAL A 38 5.86 13.88 -4.40
CA VAL A 38 6.81 14.94 -4.02
C VAL A 38 6.88 15.09 -2.51
N ALA A 39 5.73 15.17 -1.83
CA ALA A 39 5.69 15.30 -0.38
C ALA A 39 6.32 14.10 0.32
N ALA A 40 6.02 12.87 -0.15
CA ALA A 40 6.60 11.64 0.37
C ALA A 40 8.11 11.59 0.15
N PHE A 41 8.60 11.98 -1.04
CA PHE A 41 10.02 12.05 -1.33
C PHE A 41 10.75 13.00 -0.38
N ILE A 42 10.24 14.23 -0.21
CA ILE A 42 10.80 15.21 0.73
C ILE A 42 10.83 14.65 2.17
N GLY A 43 9.74 14.00 2.60
CA GLY A 43 9.64 13.43 3.94
C GLY A 43 10.62 12.28 4.20
N VAL A 44 10.86 11.42 3.21
CA VAL A 44 11.74 10.26 3.34
C VAL A 44 13.22 10.62 3.16
N LEU A 45 13.53 11.62 2.33
CA LEU A 45 14.90 12.02 1.97
C LEU A 45 15.88 12.19 3.15
N PRO A 46 15.57 12.93 4.24
CA PRO A 46 16.52 13.10 5.34
C PRO A 46 16.84 11.78 6.05
N PHE A 47 15.86 10.88 6.17
CA PHE A 47 16.07 9.55 6.76
C PHE A 47 16.88 8.65 5.84
N ALA A 48 16.63 8.71 4.53
CA ALA A 48 17.39 7.98 3.52
C ALA A 48 18.87 8.39 3.53
N ILE A 49 19.16 9.70 3.56
CA ILE A 49 20.53 10.22 3.65
C ILE A 49 21.22 9.72 4.92
N LYS A 50 20.53 9.80 6.08
CA LYS A 50 21.06 9.32 7.35
C LYS A 50 21.33 7.82 7.36
N SER A 51 20.50 7.03 6.68
CA SER A 51 20.62 5.56 6.64
C SER A 51 21.76 5.04 5.77
N GLY A 52 22.40 5.91 4.98
CA GLY A 52 23.62 5.59 4.24
C GLY A 52 23.40 5.45 2.73
N VAL A 53 23.89 6.44 1.99
CA VAL A 53 23.88 6.48 0.52
C VAL A 53 24.81 5.44 -0.15
N ALA A 54 25.70 4.79 0.62
CA ALA A 54 26.60 3.77 0.08
C ALA A 54 25.84 2.56 -0.51
N SER A 55 24.64 2.25 0.00
CA SER A 55 23.79 1.17 -0.50
C SER A 55 23.25 1.39 -1.92
N LEU A 56 23.32 2.62 -2.44
CA LEU A 56 22.88 2.95 -3.80
C LEU A 56 23.78 2.33 -4.89
N ALA A 57 25.07 2.12 -4.59
CA ALA A 57 26.02 1.58 -5.55
C ALA A 57 25.78 0.09 -5.87
N THR A 58 25.23 -0.66 -4.93
CA THR A 58 24.96 -2.10 -5.06
C THR A 58 23.48 -2.40 -5.31
N ALA A 59 22.63 -1.38 -5.43
CA ALA A 59 21.21 -1.54 -5.63
C ALA A 59 20.89 -2.13 -7.02
N ASN A 60 19.92 -3.03 -7.07
CA ASN A 60 19.37 -3.50 -8.34
C ASN A 60 18.37 -2.46 -8.88
N TRP A 61 18.89 -1.51 -9.64
CA TRP A 61 18.12 -0.39 -10.20
C TRP A 61 16.99 -0.81 -11.14
N LEU A 62 17.11 -1.96 -11.80
CA LEU A 62 16.03 -2.50 -12.63
C LEU A 62 14.82 -2.88 -11.78
N MET A 63 15.03 -3.55 -10.64
CA MET A 63 13.95 -3.89 -9.72
C MET A 63 13.36 -2.64 -9.05
N VAL A 64 14.20 -1.63 -8.75
CA VAL A 64 13.74 -0.32 -8.26
C VAL A 64 12.84 0.36 -9.30
N ALA A 65 13.23 0.32 -10.58
CA ALA A 65 12.43 0.90 -11.67
C ALA A 65 11.07 0.19 -11.81
N PHE A 66 11.04 -1.14 -11.77
CA PHE A 66 9.78 -1.89 -11.77
C PHE A 66 8.92 -1.55 -10.56
N ALA A 67 9.48 -1.55 -9.35
CA ALA A 67 8.76 -1.18 -8.15
C ALA A 67 8.17 0.24 -8.24
N GLY A 68 8.95 1.20 -8.78
CA GLY A 68 8.50 2.56 -9.03
C GLY A 68 7.35 2.63 -10.04
N LEU A 69 7.42 1.85 -11.14
CA LEU A 69 6.36 1.78 -12.14
C LEU A 69 5.06 1.22 -11.56
N PHE A 70 5.12 0.09 -10.83
CA PHE A 70 3.94 -0.48 -10.17
C PHE A 70 3.37 0.44 -9.09
N GLY A 71 4.23 1.13 -8.35
CA GLY A 71 3.82 2.14 -7.38
C GLY A 71 3.10 3.33 -8.05
N ALA A 72 3.62 3.82 -9.16
CA ALA A 72 3.01 4.90 -9.93
C ALA A 72 1.65 4.49 -10.51
N LEU A 73 1.56 3.31 -11.15
CA LEU A 73 0.30 2.78 -11.67
C LEU A 73 -0.72 2.58 -10.55
N GLY A 74 -0.32 1.99 -9.43
CA GLY A 74 -1.16 1.82 -8.26
C GLY A 74 -1.70 3.15 -7.73
N LEU A 75 -0.85 4.17 -7.61
CA LEU A 75 -1.24 5.50 -7.16
C LEU A 75 -2.20 6.21 -8.13
N LEU A 76 -1.97 6.08 -9.44
CA LEU A 76 -2.86 6.61 -10.47
C LEU A 76 -4.23 5.92 -10.43
N SER A 77 -4.27 4.59 -10.37
CA SER A 77 -5.51 3.83 -10.23
C SER A 77 -6.26 4.19 -8.95
N PHE A 78 -5.53 4.36 -7.85
CA PHE A 78 -6.07 4.71 -6.55
C PHE A 78 -6.71 6.11 -6.53
N ASN A 79 -6.01 7.12 -7.04
CA ASN A 79 -6.57 8.47 -7.12
C ASN A 79 -7.69 8.58 -8.15
N GLY A 80 -7.64 7.81 -9.25
CA GLY A 80 -8.76 7.66 -10.17
C GLY A 80 -10.00 7.05 -9.49
N MET A 81 -9.80 6.01 -8.69
CA MET A 81 -10.85 5.40 -7.87
C MET A 81 -11.44 6.39 -6.87
N LEU A 82 -10.61 7.16 -6.14
CA LEU A 82 -11.10 8.18 -5.20
C LEU A 82 -11.91 9.28 -5.90
N ALA A 83 -11.42 9.76 -7.05
CA ALA A 83 -12.10 10.80 -7.81
C ALA A 83 -13.46 10.34 -8.39
N GLY A 84 -13.59 9.04 -8.69
CA GLY A 84 -14.82 8.44 -9.24
C GLY A 84 -15.78 7.85 -8.21
N SER A 85 -15.38 7.74 -6.94
CA SER A 85 -16.19 7.09 -5.91
C SER A 85 -17.05 8.09 -5.15
N SER A 86 -18.30 7.73 -4.87
CA SER A 86 -19.13 8.48 -3.91
C SER A 86 -18.58 8.32 -2.49
N ILE A 87 -18.85 9.28 -1.61
CA ILE A 87 -18.42 9.25 -0.20
C ILE A 87 -18.86 7.95 0.49
N GLN A 88 -20.06 7.46 0.14
CA GLN A 88 -20.63 6.22 0.66
C GLN A 88 -19.87 4.98 0.19
N ASN A 89 -19.31 5.00 -1.03
CA ASN A 89 -18.64 3.84 -1.64
C ASN A 89 -17.11 3.85 -1.42
N VAL A 90 -16.49 4.98 -1.05
CA VAL A 90 -15.04 5.05 -0.78
C VAL A 90 -14.61 4.03 0.27
N GLY A 91 -15.40 3.84 1.33
CA GLY A 91 -15.13 2.82 2.35
C GLY A 91 -15.06 1.41 1.76
N ASN A 92 -16.02 1.07 0.90
CA ASN A 92 -16.06 -0.23 0.22
C ASN A 92 -14.85 -0.42 -0.70
N MET A 93 -14.45 0.64 -1.41
CA MET A 93 -13.28 0.59 -2.27
C MET A 93 -11.97 0.37 -1.49
N PHE A 94 -11.84 0.97 -0.30
CA PHE A 94 -10.70 0.68 0.58
C PHE A 94 -10.70 -0.75 1.09
N VAL A 95 -11.85 -1.28 1.52
CA VAL A 95 -11.96 -2.68 1.95
C VAL A 95 -11.53 -3.62 0.83
N LEU A 96 -12.02 -3.40 -0.39
CA LEU A 96 -11.64 -4.20 -1.55
C LEU A 96 -10.13 -4.13 -1.82
N MET A 97 -9.54 -2.94 -1.80
CA MET A 97 -8.10 -2.75 -1.96
C MET A 97 -7.31 -3.52 -0.88
N THR A 98 -7.73 -3.46 0.38
CA THR A 98 -7.07 -4.16 1.48
C THR A 98 -7.11 -5.68 1.29
N VAL A 99 -8.23 -6.24 0.81
CA VAL A 99 -8.31 -7.68 0.49
C VAL A 99 -7.28 -8.06 -0.57
N VAL A 100 -7.20 -7.30 -1.66
CA VAL A 100 -6.23 -7.55 -2.73
C VAL A 100 -4.80 -7.49 -2.19
N GLN A 101 -4.49 -6.53 -1.32
CA GLN A 101 -3.17 -6.42 -0.67
C GLN A 101 -2.85 -7.63 0.22
N ILE A 102 -3.83 -8.13 1.00
CA ILE A 102 -3.68 -9.34 1.81
C ILE A 102 -3.37 -10.54 0.90
N VAL A 103 -4.11 -10.72 -0.19
CA VAL A 103 -3.90 -11.82 -1.15
C VAL A 103 -2.51 -11.73 -1.79
N VAL A 104 -2.08 -10.56 -2.24
CA VAL A 104 -0.75 -10.38 -2.86
C VAL A 104 0.38 -10.68 -1.87
N ALA A 105 0.31 -10.17 -0.64
CA ALA A 105 1.29 -10.46 0.41
C ALA A 105 1.38 -11.97 0.73
N SER A 106 0.24 -12.65 0.63
CA SER A 106 0.10 -14.08 0.87
C SER A 106 0.71 -14.92 -0.23
N VAL A 107 0.44 -14.56 -1.49
CA VAL A 107 1.08 -15.19 -2.66
C VAL A 107 2.59 -15.01 -2.61
N TYR A 108 3.07 -13.81 -2.26
CA TYR A 108 4.49 -13.59 -2.06
C TYR A 108 5.08 -14.54 -1.00
N GLN A 109 4.41 -14.68 0.15
CA GLN A 109 4.88 -15.59 1.19
C GLN A 109 4.84 -17.07 0.74
N ALA A 110 3.82 -17.46 -0.03
CA ALA A 110 3.72 -18.79 -0.60
C ALA A 110 4.88 -19.09 -1.57
N MET A 111 5.20 -18.13 -2.44
CA MET A 111 6.32 -18.23 -3.39
C MET A 111 7.66 -18.33 -2.67
N MET A 112 7.85 -17.53 -1.61
CA MET A 112 9.10 -17.55 -0.83
C MET A 112 9.29 -18.84 -0.01
N ASN A 113 8.20 -19.43 0.48
CA ASN A 113 8.26 -20.62 1.34
C ASN A 113 8.07 -21.94 0.58
N GLY A 114 7.65 -21.89 -0.69
CA GLY A 114 7.32 -23.05 -1.51
C GLY A 114 6.02 -23.78 -1.14
N HIS A 115 5.33 -23.36 -0.07
CA HIS A 115 4.05 -23.92 0.38
C HIS A 115 3.23 -22.90 1.19
N VAL A 116 1.93 -23.17 1.33
CA VAL A 116 1.00 -22.42 2.19
C VAL A 116 0.52 -23.34 3.31
N SER A 117 0.71 -22.93 4.57
CA SER A 117 0.20 -23.71 5.71
C SER A 117 -1.32 -23.61 5.81
N ILE A 118 -1.96 -24.67 6.32
CA ILE A 118 -3.42 -24.73 6.43
C ILE A 118 -4.00 -23.62 7.33
N ASP A 119 -3.25 -23.22 8.37
CA ASP A 119 -3.64 -22.12 9.26
C ASP A 119 -3.74 -20.78 8.51
N LYS A 120 -2.86 -20.54 7.54
CA LYS A 120 -2.90 -19.33 6.71
C LYS A 120 -4.07 -19.33 5.74
N ILE A 121 -4.42 -20.50 5.20
CA ILE A 121 -5.62 -20.67 4.37
C ILE A 121 -6.85 -20.28 5.19
N GLY A 122 -6.97 -20.75 6.43
CA GLY A 122 -8.03 -20.35 7.35
C GLY A 122 -8.06 -18.83 7.58
N GLY A 123 -6.89 -18.21 7.77
CA GLY A 123 -6.76 -16.76 7.87
C GLY A 123 -7.24 -15.99 6.62
N TYR A 124 -6.97 -16.52 5.42
CA TYR A 124 -7.43 -15.91 4.16
C TYR A 124 -8.92 -16.02 3.97
N VAL A 125 -9.51 -17.18 4.30
CA VAL A 125 -10.96 -17.36 4.28
C VAL A 125 -11.62 -16.39 5.26
N ALA A 126 -11.10 -16.27 6.48
CA ALA A 126 -11.60 -15.32 7.47
C ALA A 126 -11.50 -13.87 6.98
N ALA A 127 -10.38 -13.48 6.36
CA ALA A 127 -10.20 -12.13 5.80
C ALA A 127 -11.17 -11.86 4.64
N ALA A 128 -11.38 -12.82 3.74
CA ALA A 128 -12.34 -12.72 2.65
C ALA A 128 -13.78 -12.63 3.16
N MET A 129 -14.16 -13.42 4.17
CA MET A 129 -15.47 -13.33 4.82
C MET A 129 -15.67 -11.98 5.51
N ALA A 130 -14.68 -11.51 6.26
CA ALA A 130 -14.74 -10.20 6.93
C ALA A 130 -14.94 -9.09 5.90
N ALA A 131 -14.20 -9.11 4.80
CA ALA A 131 -14.38 -8.15 3.73
C ALA A 131 -15.76 -8.26 3.07
N TYR A 132 -16.24 -9.46 2.77
CA TYR A 132 -17.59 -9.66 2.23
C TYR A 132 -18.67 -9.05 3.15
N LEU A 133 -18.57 -9.28 4.46
CA LEU A 133 -19.49 -8.73 5.44
C LEU A 133 -19.40 -7.20 5.56
N LEU A 134 -18.21 -6.63 5.43
CA LEU A 134 -17.98 -5.19 5.47
C LEU A 134 -18.40 -4.47 4.18
N LEU A 135 -18.48 -5.18 3.06
CA LEU A 135 -18.88 -4.65 1.75
C LEU A 135 -20.39 -4.68 1.50
N ARG A 136 -21.17 -5.33 2.38
CA ARG A 136 -22.63 -5.49 2.26
C ARG A 136 -23.38 -4.45 3.09
#